data_AF-A0A2L1GN03-F1
#
_entry.id   AF-A0A2L1GN03-F1
#
_cell.length_a   1.000
_cell.length_b   1.000
_cell.length_c   1.000
_cell.angle_alpha   90.00
_cell.angle_beta   90.00
_cell.angle_gamma   90.00
#
_symmetry.space_group_name_H-M   'P 1'
#
loop_
_entity.id
_entity.type
_entity.pdbx_description
1 polymer ?
#
loop_
_entity_poly.entity_id
_entity_poly.type
_entity_poly.pdbx_seq_one_letter_code
_entity_poly.pdbx_strand_id
1 'polypeptide(L)' 'MKTASSELRAVAVKAYGAGVSRQQIADILGYHLNSVSRWIREFEREKRLEARPRGHRVAIFSEAERLELVELIGKQPDIT' A
#
# COMPACT_ATOMS: atom_id res chain seq x y z
N MET A 1 11.65 -4.37 5.02
CA MET A 1 10.51 -5.31 5.19
C MET A 1 9.86 -5.58 3.84
N LYS A 2 9.92 -6.83 3.37
CA LYS A 2 9.42 -7.28 2.05
C LYS A 2 7.88 -7.30 2.08
N THR A 3 7.23 -6.72 1.08
CA THR A 3 5.76 -6.71 0.96
C THR A 3 5.32 -8.05 0.38
N ALA A 4 4.29 -8.68 0.96
CA ALA A 4 3.71 -9.89 0.37
C ALA A 4 3.12 -9.59 -1.02
N SER A 5 3.34 -10.49 -1.97
CA SER A 5 2.77 -10.39 -3.33
C SER A 5 1.25 -10.47 -3.29
N SER A 6 0.60 -9.94 -4.32
CA SER A 6 -0.85 -10.03 -4.47
C SER A 6 -1.33 -11.47 -4.63
N GLU A 7 -0.52 -12.35 -5.23
CA GLU A 7 -0.77 -13.78 -5.32
C GLU A 7 -0.91 -14.44 -3.93
N LEU A 8 0.01 -14.16 -3.01
CA LEU A 8 -0.06 -14.69 -1.63
C LEU A 8 -1.28 -14.17 -0.89
N ARG A 9 -1.62 -12.89 -1.09
CA ARG A 9 -2.83 -12.29 -0.51
C ARG A 9 -4.10 -12.94 -1.09
N ALA A 10 -4.11 -13.25 -2.39
CA ALA A 10 -5.22 -13.95 -3.05
C ALA A 10 -5.41 -15.35 -2.47
N VAL A 11 -4.32 -16.09 -2.24
CA VAL A 11 -4.35 -17.41 -1.60
C VAL A 11 -4.94 -17.32 -0.19
N ALA A 12 -4.48 -16.35 0.62
CA ALA A 12 -5.00 -16.14 1.96
C ALA A 12 -6.52 -15.85 1.97
N VAL A 13 -6.97 -14.97 1.07
CA VAL A 13 -8.40 -14.62 0.93
C VAL A 13 -9.23 -15.82 0.47
N LYS A 14 -8.74 -16.58 -0.51
CA LYS A 14 -9.42 -17.79 -1.00
C LYS A 14 -9.56 -18.84 0.09
N ALA A 15 -8.49 -19.09 0.86
CA ALA A 15 -8.51 -20.02 1.99
C ALA A 15 -9.50 -19.58 3.08
N TYR A 16 -9.55 -18.28 3.38
CA TYR A 16 -10.53 -17.74 4.31
C TYR A 16 -11.97 -17.91 3.80
N GLY A 17 -12.22 -17.65 2.52
CA GLY A 17 -13.53 -17.90 1.89
C GLY A 17 -13.95 -19.37 1.90
N ALA A 18 -12.98 -20.30 1.96
CA ALA A 18 -13.21 -21.73 2.12
C ALA A 18 -13.40 -22.17 3.59
N GLY A 19 -13.43 -21.23 4.55
CA GLY A 19 -13.67 -21.51 5.97
C GLY A 19 -12.41 -21.81 6.80
N VAL A 20 -11.21 -21.69 6.24
CA VAL A 20 -9.96 -21.87 6.99
C VAL A 20 -9.77 -20.72 7.98
N SER A 21 -9.38 -21.03 9.21
CA SER A 21 -9.16 -20.00 10.23
C SER A 21 -7.97 -19.09 9.88
N ARG A 22 -8.03 -17.83 10.32
CA ARG A 22 -6.96 -16.85 10.09
C ARG A 22 -5.62 -17.28 10.69
N GLN A 23 -5.64 -18.00 11.81
CA GLN A 23 -4.44 -18.53 12.46
C GLN A 23 -3.81 -19.64 11.61
N GLN A 24 -4.60 -20.60 11.14
CA GLN A 24 -4.09 -21.65 10.25
C GLN A 24 -3.50 -21.08 8.96
N ILE A 25 -4.14 -20.06 8.37
CA ILE A 25 -3.61 -19.38 7.19
C ILE A 25 -2.26 -18.70 7.49
N ALA A 26 -2.15 -18.06 8.66
CA ALA A 26 -0.91 -17.43 9.10
C ALA A 26 0.22 -18.45 9.26
N ASP A 27 -0.06 -19.58 9.90
CA ASP A 27 0.89 -20.66 10.13
C ASP A 27 1.35 -21.30 8.80
N ILE A 28 0.40 -21.58 7.89
CA ILE A 28 0.68 -22.17 6.57
C ILE A 28 1.53 -21.23 5.69
N LEU A 29 1.20 -19.94 5.67
CA LEU A 29 1.89 -18.97 4.81
C LEU A 29 3.17 -18.42 5.44
N GLY A 30 3.44 -18.70 6.71
CA GLY A 30 4.60 -18.18 7.43
C GLY A 30 4.52 -16.67 7.70
N TYR A 31 3.30 -16.12 7.84
CA TYR A 31 3.08 -14.70 8.14
C TYR A 31 2.45 -14.52 9.51
N HIS A 32 2.69 -13.36 10.12
CA HIS A 32 2.02 -13.02 11.37
C HIS A 32 0.49 -12.88 11.18
N LEU A 33 -0.30 -13.34 12.17
CA LEU A 33 -1.77 -13.30 12.17
C LEU A 33 -2.34 -11.92 11.80
N ASN A 34 -1.75 -10.84 12.33
CA ASN A 34 -2.17 -9.47 12.02
C ASN A 34 -2.05 -9.11 10.53
N SER A 35 -1.05 -9.65 9.83
CA SER A 35 -0.86 -9.42 8.40
C SER A 35 -1.98 -10.07 7.60
N VAL A 36 -2.27 -11.35 7.87
CA VAL A 36 -3.37 -12.10 7.25
C VAL A 36 -4.71 -11.42 7.54
N SER A 37 -4.93 -11.04 8.80
CA SER A 37 -6.16 -10.35 9.21
C SER A 37 -6.34 -9.02 8.48
N ARG A 38 -5.27 -8.26 8.25
CA ARG A 38 -5.32 -7.03 7.43
C ARG A 38 -5.68 -7.32 5.98
N TRP A 39 -5.05 -8.32 5.35
CA TRP A 39 -5.34 -8.65 3.95
C TRP A 39 -6.81 -9.03 3.74
N ILE A 40 -7.36 -9.85 4.64
CA ILE A 40 -8.77 -10.26 4.58
C ILE A 40 -9.68 -9.03 4.73
N ARG A 41 -9.43 -8.16 5.71
CA ARG A 41 -10.22 -6.92 5.90
C ARG A 41 -10.13 -5.96 4.72
N GLU A 42 -8.94 -5.78 4.15
CA GLU A 42 -8.73 -4.95 2.97
C GLU A 42 -9.50 -5.48 1.76
N PHE A 43 -9.51 -6.81 1.58
CA PHE A 43 -10.29 -7.45 0.54
C PHE A 43 -11.80 -7.35 0.78
N GLU A 44 -12.28 -7.56 2.01
CA GLU A 44 -13.70 -7.40 2.36
C GLU A 44 -14.19 -5.97 2.10
N ARG A 45 -13.40 -4.95 2.47
CA ARG A 45 -13.76 -3.53 2.36
C ARG A 45 -13.64 -2.99 0.94
N GLU A 46 -12.54 -3.28 0.24
CA GLU A 46 -12.17 -2.58 -1.00
C GLU A 46 -12.00 -3.53 -2.19
N LYS A 47 -12.26 -4.84 -2.02
CA LYS A 47 -12.00 -5.90 -3.02
C LYS A 47 -10.58 -5.85 -3.59
N ARG A 48 -9.63 -5.34 -2.81
CA ARG A 48 -8.24 -5.15 -3.21
C ARG A 48 -7.36 -6.28 -2.68
N LEU A 49 -6.51 -6.79 -3.56
CA LEU A 49 -5.45 -7.74 -3.23
C LEU A 49 -4.06 -7.11 -3.30
N GLU A 50 -3.91 -5.98 -3.98
CA GLU A 50 -2.64 -5.26 -4.08
C GLU A 50 -2.25 -4.58 -2.76
N ALA A 51 -0.94 -4.54 -2.49
CA ALA A 51 -0.41 -3.72 -1.43
C ALA A 51 -0.68 -2.24 -1.74
N ARG A 52 -0.94 -1.44 -0.69
CA ARG A 52 -1.00 0.01 -0.88
C ARG A 52 0.35 0.52 -1.39
N PRO A 53 0.35 1.45 -2.36
CA PRO A 53 1.58 2.06 -2.84
C PRO A 53 2.33 2.65 -1.65
N ARG A 54 3.62 2.33 -1.56
CA ARG A 54 4.50 2.89 -0.54
C ARG A 54 4.99 4.23 -1.05
N GLY A 55 4.93 5.26 -0.21
CA GLY A 55 5.37 6.59 -0.58
C GLY A 55 4.71 7.63 0.32
N HIS A 56 5.35 8.79 0.39
CA HIS A 56 4.71 9.97 0.97
C HIS A 56 3.62 10.48 0.04
N ARG A 57 2.72 11.29 0.60
CA ARG A 57 1.70 12.02 -0.17
C ARG A 57 2.39 12.73 -1.34
N VAL A 58 1.82 12.64 -2.53
CA VAL A 58 2.29 13.40 -3.70
C VAL A 58 2.36 14.87 -3.28
N ALA A 59 3.47 15.56 -3.61
CA ALA A 59 3.65 16.95 -3.20
C ALA A 59 2.44 17.78 -3.71
N ILE A 60 2.01 18.73 -2.88
CA ILE A 60 0.81 19.56 -3.12
C ILE A 60 0.86 20.25 -4.50
N PHE A 61 2.07 20.54 -4.98
CA PHE A 61 2.31 21.16 -6.29
C PHE A 61 2.25 20.15 -7.44
N SER A 62 1.41 20.48 -8.43
CA SER A 62 1.44 19.97 -9.79
C SER A 62 2.80 20.21 -10.46
N GLU A 63 3.06 19.54 -11.58
CA GLU A 63 4.31 19.70 -12.33
C GLU A 63 4.50 21.15 -12.82
N ALA A 64 3.42 21.79 -13.30
CA ALA A 64 3.42 23.20 -13.69
C ALA A 64 3.77 24.12 -12.52
N GLU A 65 3.12 23.96 -11.36
CA GLU A 65 3.41 24.77 -10.17
C GLU A 65 4.86 24.60 -9.67
N ARG A 66 5.44 23.41 -9.85
CA ARG A 66 6.87 23.18 -9.53
C ARG A 66 7.79 23.90 -10.49
N LEU A 67 7.48 23.91 -11.78
CA LEU A 67 8.26 24.65 -12.78
C LEU A 67 8.19 26.16 -12.50
N GLU A 68 7.00 26.67 -12.18
CA GLU A 68 6.82 28.07 -11.78
C GLU A 68 7.63 28.40 -10.52
N LEU A 69 7.64 27.52 -9.52
CA LEU A 69 8.43 27.72 -8.30
C LEU A 69 9.94 27.76 -8.60
N VAL A 70 10.43 26.87 -9.46
CA VAL A 70 11.83 26.84 -9.89
C VAL A 70 12.20 28.11 -10.67
N GLU A 71 11.31 28.57 -11.56
CA GLU A 71 11.50 29.81 -12.30
C GLU A 71 11.52 31.03 -11.37
N LEU A 72 10.65 31.05 -10.36
CA LEU A 72 10.58 32.11 -9.37
C LEU A 72 11.86 32.20 -8.54
N ILE A 73 12.37 31.06 -8.05
CA ILE A 73 13.65 30.98 -7.34
C ILE A 73 14.81 31.42 -8.25
N GLY A 74 14.79 31.04 -9.53
CA GLY A 74 15.80 31.47 -10.50
C GLY A 74 15.80 32.98 -10.73
N LYS A 75 14.63 33.62 -10.74
CA LYS A 75 14.48 35.08 -10.90
C LYS A 75 14.78 35.84 -9.60
N GLN A 76 14.49 35.25 -8.45
CA GLN A 76 14.70 35.84 -7.12
C GLN A 76 15.30 34.80 -6.19
N PRO A 77 16.63 34.65 -6.18
CA PRO A 77 17.32 33.63 -5.37
C PRO A 77 17.10 33.78 -3.86
N ASP A 78 16.84 35.01 -3.39
CA ASP A 78 16.65 35.35 -1.98
C ASP A 78 15.17 35.37 -1.54
N ILE A 79 14.27 34.76 -2.32
CA ILE A 79 12.83 34.75 -2.02
C ILE A 79 12.46 33.81 -0.85
N THR A 80 13.40 32.97 -0.42
CA THR A 80 13.27 32.04 0.72
C THR A 80 13.94 32.61 1.97
#